data_AF-A0A9E5R2W8-F1
#
_entry.id   AF-A0A9E5R2W8-F1
#
_cell.length_a   1.000
_cell.length_b   1.000
_cell.length_c   1.000
_cell.angle_alpha   90.00
_cell.angle_beta   90.00
_cell.angle_gamma   90.00
#
_symmetry.space_group_name_H-M   'P 1'
#
loop_
_entity.id
_entity.type
_entity.pdbx_description
1 polymer ?
#
loop_
_entity_poly.entity_id
_entity_poly.type
_entity_poly.pdbx_seq_one_letter_code
_entity_poly.pdbx_strand_id
1 'polypeptide(L)'
;MRRLTLFLCLLLGCLLALDAIPALRGGWGWQWPYDPTPLNGRFALLVALMGGYLLGVVLSRRRGVALQLAWAVLGGVALSLGAVNLRGAPDELLFQRVVSPVYTGSNAAAVRNMSRVGLAESLQEWPVLMDELAEGGNIHVALSPPGQPLVYYGLAQAATPLGPLTGALDARLRPLQCTDEEVMRYTRAEMTSTLFGLLMPLWAALTVFPLFAGARLLGADQASAARLAQWWPLVPAGLFFTPSWNTLYPLLVTGSFAVLVLGLTRRQMRYVLLAGLLMSVATFLNFSVVPALMLMGWYTLGYWFFIARRGAPAPPFAWTVQVGVWFGAGLSACWVAFWLFSGHTPWAILQAAFDQHLSIERDYWVWLVLHPYDMALFAGWGVVGAGRSRGLAGAWQTAARRGPAPGGGARACAGPDLAHPDAE
;
A
#
# COMPACT_ATOMS: atom_id res chain seq x y z
N MET A 1 21.98 -17.89 -12.67
CA MET A 1 20.85 -17.34 -11.89
C MET A 1 20.03 -16.29 -12.66
N ARG A 2 20.54 -15.09 -13.01
CA ARG A 2 19.72 -14.06 -13.70
C ARG A 2 19.05 -14.52 -15.01
N ARG A 3 19.80 -15.20 -15.89
CA ARG A 3 19.26 -15.76 -17.14
C ARG A 3 18.15 -16.79 -16.90
N LEU A 4 18.32 -17.63 -15.87
CA LEU A 4 17.31 -18.61 -15.47
C LEU A 4 16.05 -17.93 -14.94
N THR A 5 16.18 -16.91 -14.07
CA THR A 5 15.01 -16.14 -13.59
C THR A 5 14.26 -15.49 -14.75
N LEU A 6 14.98 -14.86 -15.69
CA LEU A 6 14.35 -14.27 -16.87
C LEU A 6 13.64 -15.32 -17.72
N PHE A 7 14.29 -16.46 -17.98
CA PHE A 7 13.69 -17.56 -18.71
C PHE A 7 12.42 -18.07 -18.03
N LEU A 8 12.45 -18.30 -16.71
CA LEU A 8 11.28 -18.75 -15.95
C LEU A 8 10.14 -17.71 -15.95
N CYS A 9 10.46 -16.42 -15.83
CA CYS A 9 9.46 -15.35 -15.95
C CYS A 9 8.81 -15.33 -17.34
N LEU A 10 9.61 -15.46 -18.40
CA LEU A 10 9.12 -15.49 -19.78
C LEU A 10 8.27 -16.73 -20.02
N LEU A 11 8.75 -17.91 -19.60
CA LEU A 11 8.01 -19.15 -19.69
C LEU A 11 6.66 -19.05 -18.97
N LEU A 12 6.65 -18.60 -17.71
CA LEU A 12 5.42 -18.40 -16.94
C LEU A 12 4.48 -17.40 -17.62
N GLY A 13 5.03 -16.28 -18.10
CA GLY A 13 4.27 -15.27 -18.84
C GLY A 13 3.63 -15.85 -20.11
N CYS A 14 4.35 -16.68 -20.86
CA CYS A 14 3.81 -17.38 -22.03
C CYS A 14 2.73 -18.39 -21.66
N LEU A 15 2.95 -19.19 -20.60
CA LEU A 15 1.95 -20.15 -20.12
C LEU A 15 0.65 -19.48 -19.70
N LEU A 16 0.73 -18.33 -19.00
CA LEU A 16 -0.43 -17.53 -18.63
C LEU A 16 -1.09 -16.85 -19.83
N ALA A 17 -0.30 -16.25 -20.73
CA ALA A 17 -0.81 -15.56 -21.90
C ALA A 17 -1.56 -16.49 -22.86
N LEU A 18 -1.12 -17.74 -22.98
CA LEU A 18 -1.73 -18.77 -23.83
C LEU A 18 -2.78 -19.63 -23.10
N ASP A 19 -3.02 -19.37 -21.82
CA ASP A 19 -3.83 -20.23 -20.93
C ASP A 19 -3.48 -21.72 -21.02
N ALA A 20 -2.20 -22.03 -21.22
CA ALA A 20 -1.75 -23.41 -21.48
C ALA A 20 -1.95 -24.33 -20.26
N ILE A 21 -1.95 -23.75 -19.05
CA ILE A 21 -2.21 -24.43 -17.79
C ILE A 21 -3.18 -23.56 -16.98
N PRO A 22 -4.51 -23.77 -17.09
CA PRO A 22 -5.51 -22.91 -16.46
C PRO A 22 -5.37 -22.77 -14.94
N ALA A 23 -4.83 -23.79 -14.26
CA ALA A 23 -4.56 -23.78 -12.82
C ALA A 23 -3.52 -22.72 -12.39
N LEU A 24 -2.76 -22.15 -13.33
CA LEU A 24 -1.84 -21.04 -13.05
C LEU A 24 -2.57 -19.71 -12.77
N ARG A 25 -3.86 -19.60 -13.09
CA ARG A 25 -4.73 -18.45 -12.77
C ARG A 25 -5.44 -18.59 -11.40
N GLY A 26 -5.07 -19.62 -10.63
CA GLY A 26 -5.67 -19.96 -9.34
C GLY A 26 -6.38 -21.32 -9.33
N GLY A 27 -7.05 -21.64 -8.22
CA GLY A 27 -7.78 -22.90 -8.02
C GLY A 27 -8.88 -22.78 -6.95
N TRP A 28 -9.68 -23.84 -6.80
CA TRP A 28 -10.67 -24.07 -5.73
C TRP A 28 -11.38 -22.82 -5.19
N GLY A 29 -12.32 -22.26 -5.97
CA GLY A 29 -13.09 -21.07 -5.61
C GLY A 29 -12.38 -19.73 -5.87
N TRP A 30 -11.10 -19.75 -6.26
CA TRP A 30 -10.33 -18.56 -6.64
C TRP A 30 -9.54 -18.83 -7.93
N GLN A 31 -10.19 -18.67 -9.07
CA GLN A 31 -9.55 -18.72 -10.38
C GLN A 31 -10.00 -17.50 -11.20
N TRP A 32 -9.08 -16.66 -11.64
CA TRP A 32 -9.44 -15.46 -12.41
C TRP A 32 -9.85 -15.87 -13.81
N PRO A 33 -10.92 -15.32 -14.42
CA PRO A 33 -11.33 -15.68 -15.77
C PRO A 33 -10.21 -15.40 -16.78
N TYR A 34 -10.02 -16.31 -17.72
CA TYR A 34 -9.15 -16.04 -18.87
C TYR A 34 -9.92 -15.18 -19.86
N ASP A 35 -9.39 -14.01 -20.12
CA ASP A 35 -9.99 -13.06 -21.05
C ASP A 35 -8.86 -12.42 -21.87
N PRO A 36 -8.54 -13.01 -23.04
CA PRO A 36 -7.41 -12.59 -23.84
C PRO A 36 -7.62 -11.15 -24.30
N THR A 37 -6.64 -10.29 -23.99
CA THR A 37 -6.71 -8.89 -24.41
C THR A 37 -6.55 -8.81 -25.94
N PRO A 38 -7.49 -8.17 -26.67
CA PRO A 38 -7.35 -8.01 -28.11
C PRO A 38 -6.11 -7.18 -28.43
N LEU A 39 -5.35 -7.59 -29.45
CA LEU A 39 -4.17 -6.90 -29.94
C LEU A 39 -4.56 -5.65 -30.74
N ASN A 40 -5.07 -4.63 -30.05
CA ASN A 40 -5.53 -3.38 -30.64
C ASN A 40 -4.68 -2.18 -30.18
N GLY A 41 -5.10 -0.97 -30.54
CA GLY A 41 -4.39 0.26 -30.17
C GLY A 41 -4.24 0.46 -28.66
N ARG A 42 -5.15 -0.04 -27.83
CA ARG A 42 -5.06 0.06 -26.36
C ARG A 42 -3.95 -0.83 -25.81
N PHE A 43 -3.83 -2.05 -26.33
CA PHE A 43 -2.72 -2.94 -26.02
C PHE A 43 -1.38 -2.34 -26.47
N ALA A 44 -1.31 -1.84 -27.70
CA ALA A 44 -0.12 -1.19 -28.24
C ALA A 44 0.29 0.04 -27.39
N LEU A 45 -0.67 0.83 -26.91
CA LEU A 45 -0.42 1.95 -26.00
C LEU A 45 0.21 1.49 -24.69
N LEU A 46 -0.32 0.44 -24.03
CA LEU A 46 0.28 -0.07 -22.80
C LEU A 46 1.72 -0.57 -23.02
N VAL A 47 1.96 -1.29 -24.13
CA VAL A 47 3.31 -1.72 -24.51
C VAL A 47 4.24 -0.53 -24.72
N ALA A 48 3.77 0.51 -25.41
CA ALA A 48 4.53 1.75 -25.63
C ALA A 48 4.82 2.48 -24.31
N LEU A 49 3.84 2.58 -23.39
CA LEU A 49 4.03 3.16 -22.06
C LEU A 49 5.06 2.37 -21.24
N MET A 50 5.00 1.04 -21.27
CA MET A 50 5.98 0.19 -20.58
C MET A 50 7.38 0.34 -21.18
N GLY A 51 7.50 0.34 -22.52
CA GLY A 51 8.77 0.57 -23.21
C GLY A 51 9.35 1.96 -22.92
N GLY A 52 8.51 3.00 -23.00
CA GLY A 52 8.87 4.37 -22.65
C GLY A 52 9.31 4.50 -21.20
N TYR A 53 8.59 3.87 -20.26
CA TYR A 53 8.96 3.83 -18.85
C TYR A 53 10.35 3.21 -18.64
N LEU A 54 10.59 2.03 -19.20
CA LEU A 54 11.88 1.33 -19.11
C LEU A 54 13.02 2.13 -19.72
N LEU A 55 12.79 2.76 -20.88
CA LEU A 55 13.75 3.65 -21.52
C LEU A 55 14.08 4.84 -20.60
N GLY A 56 13.06 5.49 -20.03
CA GLY A 56 13.25 6.59 -19.09
C GLY A 56 13.95 6.17 -17.80
N VAL A 57 13.72 4.95 -17.31
CA VAL A 57 14.51 4.38 -16.20
C VAL A 57 15.98 4.28 -16.58
N VAL A 58 16.32 3.79 -17.78
CA VAL A 58 17.72 3.71 -18.25
C VAL A 58 18.34 5.10 -18.40
N LEU A 59 17.64 6.04 -19.02
CA LEU A 59 18.12 7.41 -19.27
C LEU A 59 18.27 8.23 -17.99
N SER A 60 17.40 8.01 -16.99
CA SER A 60 17.44 8.72 -15.71
C SER A 60 18.54 8.24 -14.76
N ARG A 61 19.21 7.11 -15.05
CA ARG A 61 20.30 6.57 -14.19
C ARG A 61 21.48 7.51 -14.00
N ARG A 62 21.71 8.42 -14.95
CA ARG A 62 22.77 9.44 -14.90
C ARG A 62 22.28 10.79 -14.39
N ARG A 63 21.01 10.88 -14.00
CA ARG A 63 20.36 12.11 -13.54
C ARG A 63 20.17 12.08 -12.02
N GLY A 64 19.78 13.22 -11.44
CA GLY A 64 19.53 13.33 -10.01
C GLY A 64 18.40 12.42 -9.52
N VAL A 65 18.46 12.07 -8.24
CA VAL A 65 17.48 11.19 -7.57
C VAL A 65 16.05 11.72 -7.70
N ALA A 66 15.85 13.03 -7.57
CA ALA A 66 14.53 13.64 -7.69
C ALA A 66 13.84 13.30 -9.02
N LEU A 67 14.57 13.38 -10.13
CA LEU A 67 14.04 13.03 -11.45
C LEU A 67 13.76 11.53 -11.57
N GLN A 68 14.59 10.67 -10.96
CA GLN A 68 14.35 9.22 -10.96
C GLN A 68 13.07 8.84 -10.20
N LEU A 69 12.83 9.47 -9.06
CA LEU A 69 11.62 9.24 -8.26
C LEU A 69 10.38 9.84 -8.92
N ALA A 70 10.48 11.06 -9.46
CA ALA A 70 9.39 11.69 -10.22
C ALA A 70 9.02 10.83 -11.44
N TRP A 71 10.01 10.32 -12.17
CA TRP A 71 9.78 9.38 -13.28
C TRP A 71 9.09 8.09 -12.82
N ALA A 72 9.47 7.55 -11.66
CA ALA A 72 8.82 6.37 -11.10
C ALA A 72 7.36 6.63 -10.72
N VAL A 73 7.06 7.78 -10.10
CA VAL A 73 5.68 8.15 -9.74
C VAL A 73 4.82 8.37 -10.98
N LEU A 74 5.28 9.21 -11.91
CA LEU A 74 4.56 9.51 -13.16
C LEU A 74 4.37 8.25 -14.01
N GLY A 75 5.42 7.43 -14.11
CA GLY A 75 5.37 6.14 -14.79
C GLY A 75 4.39 5.16 -14.13
N GLY A 76 4.38 5.08 -12.79
CA GLY A 76 3.42 4.28 -12.04
C GLY A 76 1.98 4.66 -12.35
N VAL A 77 1.66 5.95 -12.29
CA VAL A 77 0.32 6.45 -12.64
C VAL A 77 -0.02 6.11 -14.09
N ALA A 78 0.88 6.42 -15.04
CA ALA A 78 0.64 6.17 -16.46
C ALA A 78 0.44 4.68 -16.79
N LEU A 79 1.23 3.79 -16.18
CA LEU A 79 1.10 2.34 -16.37
C LEU A 79 -0.19 1.80 -15.76
N SER A 80 -0.57 2.25 -14.57
CA SER A 80 -1.85 1.90 -13.95
C SER A 80 -3.03 2.35 -14.82
N LEU A 81 -3.02 3.58 -15.33
CA LEU A 81 -4.06 4.07 -16.26
C LEU A 81 -4.05 3.30 -17.58
N GLY A 82 -2.87 2.97 -18.12
CA GLY A 82 -2.73 2.15 -19.32
C GLY A 82 -3.27 0.73 -19.13
N ALA A 83 -3.10 0.15 -17.94
CA ALA A 83 -3.65 -1.16 -17.62
C ALA A 83 -5.18 -1.14 -17.54
N VAL A 84 -5.77 -0.10 -16.92
CA VAL A 84 -7.23 0.11 -16.91
C VAL A 84 -7.73 0.36 -18.34
N ASN A 85 -6.98 1.11 -19.15
CA ASN A 85 -7.33 1.44 -20.53
C ASN A 85 -7.51 0.19 -21.42
N LEU A 86 -6.90 -0.94 -21.09
CA LEU A 86 -7.12 -2.20 -21.81
C LEU A 86 -8.59 -2.62 -21.82
N ARG A 87 -9.34 -2.27 -20.75
CA ARG A 87 -10.73 -2.69 -20.54
C ARG A 87 -11.76 -1.65 -20.97
N GLY A 88 -11.39 -0.38 -21.12
CA GLY A 88 -12.34 0.71 -21.34
C GLY A 88 -11.70 2.08 -21.15
N ALA A 89 -12.52 3.13 -21.18
CA ALA A 89 -12.03 4.47 -20.85
C ALA A 89 -11.60 4.52 -19.36
N PRO A 90 -10.37 4.95 -19.03
CA PRO A 90 -9.88 4.91 -17.66
C PRO A 90 -10.71 5.76 -16.69
N ASP A 91 -11.10 6.97 -17.07
CA ASP A 91 -11.89 7.86 -16.22
C ASP A 91 -13.24 7.25 -15.85
N GLU A 92 -13.94 6.71 -16.84
CA GLU A 92 -15.19 5.98 -16.64
C GLU A 92 -14.95 4.77 -15.72
N LEU A 93 -14.12 3.80 -16.11
CA LEU A 93 -13.92 2.56 -15.37
C LEU A 93 -13.42 2.77 -13.94
N LEU A 94 -12.52 3.73 -13.72
CA LEU A 94 -12.07 4.07 -12.38
C LEU A 94 -13.25 4.56 -11.54
N PHE A 95 -14.05 5.48 -12.08
CA PHE A 95 -15.22 6.01 -11.39
C PHE A 95 -16.24 4.91 -11.09
N GLN A 96 -16.58 4.07 -12.07
CA GLN A 96 -17.52 2.96 -11.90
C GLN A 96 -17.09 2.03 -10.76
N ARG A 97 -15.79 1.70 -10.67
CA ARG A 97 -15.26 0.84 -9.61
C ARG A 97 -15.31 1.48 -8.23
N VAL A 98 -15.11 2.80 -8.13
CA VAL A 98 -15.15 3.55 -6.87
C VAL A 98 -16.55 3.58 -6.28
N VAL A 99 -17.57 3.86 -7.09
CA VAL A 99 -18.96 3.96 -6.60
C VAL A 99 -19.68 2.61 -6.56
N SER A 100 -19.12 1.57 -7.18
CA SER A 100 -19.72 0.25 -7.20
C SER A 100 -19.71 -0.41 -5.81
N PRO A 101 -20.86 -0.93 -5.35
CA PRO A 101 -20.95 -1.69 -4.11
C PRO A 101 -20.19 -3.03 -4.17
N VAL A 102 -19.92 -3.55 -5.38
CA VAL A 102 -19.32 -4.88 -5.58
C VAL A 102 -17.80 -4.79 -5.78
N TYR A 103 -17.31 -3.82 -6.54
CA TYR A 103 -15.88 -3.75 -6.87
C TYR A 103 -15.01 -3.26 -5.71
N THR A 104 -15.37 -2.14 -5.09
CA THR A 104 -14.63 -1.59 -3.94
C THR A 104 -15.50 -1.41 -2.73
N GLY A 105 -16.77 -1.02 -2.93
CA GLY A 105 -17.80 -1.05 -1.92
C GLY A 105 -17.74 0.04 -0.85
N SER A 106 -16.58 0.63 -0.58
CA SER A 106 -16.42 1.51 0.58
C SER A 106 -17.08 2.88 0.43
N ASN A 107 -17.09 3.45 -0.78
CA ASN A 107 -17.82 4.70 -1.04
C ASN A 107 -19.34 4.47 -0.96
N ALA A 108 -19.82 3.37 -1.56
CA ALA A 108 -21.23 2.98 -1.47
C ALA A 108 -21.65 2.75 -0.01
N ALA A 109 -20.85 2.07 0.80
CA ALA A 109 -21.12 1.87 2.23
C ALA A 109 -21.11 3.18 3.02
N ALA A 110 -20.21 4.13 2.68
CA ALA A 110 -20.20 5.45 3.30
C ALA A 110 -21.51 6.20 3.04
N VAL A 111 -21.97 6.24 1.79
CA VAL A 111 -23.21 6.95 1.43
C VAL A 111 -24.44 6.23 1.98
N ARG A 112 -24.57 4.93 1.72
CA ARG A 112 -25.80 4.17 2.04
C ARG A 112 -26.01 4.01 3.53
N ASN A 113 -24.94 3.89 4.30
CA ASN A 113 -25.03 3.60 5.73
C ASN A 113 -24.66 4.84 6.54
N MET A 114 -23.45 5.36 6.40
CA MET A 114 -22.98 6.45 7.27
C MET A 114 -23.66 7.79 7.01
N SER A 115 -23.90 8.16 5.75
CA SER A 115 -24.58 9.42 5.42
C SER A 115 -26.09 9.37 5.64
N ARG A 116 -26.75 8.26 5.26
CA ARG A 116 -28.22 8.16 5.27
C ARG A 116 -28.79 7.69 6.60
N VAL A 117 -28.18 6.69 7.23
CA VAL A 117 -28.61 6.18 8.54
C VAL A 117 -28.00 7.07 9.62
N GLY A 118 -26.69 7.29 9.53
CA GLY A 118 -25.95 8.16 10.43
C GLY A 118 -24.67 7.53 10.92
N LEU A 119 -23.64 8.36 11.14
CA LEU A 119 -22.31 7.89 11.54
C LEU A 119 -22.33 7.10 12.87
N ALA A 120 -23.03 7.63 13.87
CA ALA A 120 -23.05 7.02 15.21
C ALA A 120 -23.67 5.63 15.19
N GLU A 121 -24.89 5.54 14.63
CA GLU A 121 -25.65 4.30 14.45
C GLU A 121 -24.86 3.28 13.62
N SER A 122 -24.34 3.70 12.45
CA SER A 122 -23.54 2.81 11.58
C SER A 122 -22.32 2.22 12.28
N LEU A 123 -21.64 2.98 13.15
CA LEU A 123 -20.47 2.48 13.88
C LEU A 123 -20.85 1.60 15.07
N GLN A 124 -21.95 1.90 15.76
CA GLN A 124 -22.49 1.09 16.85
C GLN A 124 -23.10 -0.22 16.37
N GLU A 125 -23.54 -0.29 15.11
CA GLU A 125 -24.08 -1.50 14.49
C GLU A 125 -23.12 -2.15 13.48
N TRP A 126 -21.85 -1.70 13.45
CA TRP A 126 -20.89 -2.14 12.42
C TRP A 126 -20.78 -3.66 12.25
N PRO A 127 -20.73 -4.50 13.30
CA PRO A 127 -20.73 -5.96 13.14
C PRO A 127 -21.97 -6.50 12.41
N VAL A 128 -23.16 -5.97 12.70
CA VAL A 128 -24.40 -6.36 12.01
C VAL A 128 -24.35 -5.90 10.57
N LEU A 129 -23.89 -4.66 10.35
CA LEU A 129 -23.73 -4.11 9.01
C LEU A 129 -22.71 -4.88 8.17
N MET A 130 -21.68 -5.47 8.77
CA MET A 130 -20.76 -6.37 8.06
C MET A 130 -21.50 -7.57 7.46
N ASP A 131 -22.47 -8.15 8.16
CA ASP A 131 -23.27 -9.27 7.65
C ASP A 131 -24.20 -8.81 6.53
N GLU A 132 -24.92 -7.70 6.73
CA GLU A 132 -25.79 -7.12 5.69
C GLU A 132 -25.01 -6.74 4.42
N LEU A 133 -23.80 -6.21 4.58
CA LEU A 133 -22.91 -5.90 3.46
C LEU A 133 -22.45 -7.17 2.74
N ALA A 134 -22.19 -8.26 3.45
CA ALA A 134 -21.85 -9.55 2.83
C ALA A 134 -23.03 -10.10 2.01
N GLU A 135 -24.24 -10.08 2.58
CA GLU A 135 -25.48 -10.51 1.91
C GLU A 135 -25.78 -9.64 0.68
N GLY A 136 -25.52 -8.33 0.77
CA GLY A 136 -25.63 -7.39 -0.34
C GLY A 136 -24.53 -7.49 -1.40
N GLY A 137 -23.61 -8.45 -1.29
CA GLY A 137 -22.51 -8.69 -2.24
C GLY A 137 -21.31 -7.75 -2.10
N ASN A 138 -21.26 -6.95 -1.03
CA ASN A 138 -20.13 -6.06 -0.70
C ASN A 138 -19.13 -6.77 0.23
N ILE A 139 -18.63 -7.92 -0.22
CA ILE A 139 -17.77 -8.80 0.58
C ILE A 139 -16.44 -8.14 1.00
N HIS A 140 -15.95 -7.16 0.23
CA HIS A 140 -14.69 -6.49 0.53
C HIS A 140 -14.78 -5.57 1.73
N VAL A 141 -15.90 -4.86 1.91
CA VAL A 141 -16.14 -4.03 3.09
C VAL A 141 -16.59 -4.89 4.26
N ALA A 142 -17.42 -5.90 4.01
CA ALA A 142 -17.93 -6.83 5.02
C ALA A 142 -16.80 -7.52 5.81
N LEU A 143 -15.67 -7.83 5.17
CA LEU A 143 -14.51 -8.45 5.82
C LEU A 143 -13.51 -7.45 6.43
N SER A 144 -13.89 -6.18 6.54
CA SER A 144 -13.00 -5.09 6.95
C SER A 144 -13.58 -4.25 8.08
N PRO A 145 -12.74 -3.55 8.87
CA PRO A 145 -13.22 -2.54 9.81
C PRO A 145 -13.75 -1.31 9.04
N PRO A 146 -14.44 -0.36 9.72
CA PRO A 146 -15.10 0.76 9.06
C PRO A 146 -14.17 1.84 8.52
N GLY A 147 -12.85 1.64 8.54
CA GLY A 147 -11.89 2.68 8.17
C GLY A 147 -12.08 3.21 6.75
N GLN A 148 -12.33 2.34 5.75
CA GLN A 148 -12.46 2.80 4.36
C GLN A 148 -13.72 3.64 4.13
N PRO A 149 -14.92 3.21 4.56
CA PRO A 149 -16.10 4.05 4.45
C PRO A 149 -15.98 5.35 5.26
N LEU A 150 -15.34 5.31 6.44
CA LEU A 150 -15.10 6.51 7.25
C LEU A 150 -14.26 7.56 6.52
N VAL A 151 -13.28 7.15 5.71
CA VAL A 151 -12.50 8.10 4.90
C VAL A 151 -13.41 8.79 3.88
N TYR A 152 -14.25 8.04 3.15
CA TYR A 152 -15.18 8.65 2.18
C TYR A 152 -16.20 9.56 2.85
N TYR A 153 -16.80 9.12 3.96
CA TYR A 153 -17.72 9.94 4.75
C TYR A 153 -17.05 11.23 5.23
N GLY A 154 -15.87 11.13 5.86
CA GLY A 154 -15.13 12.29 6.35
C GLY A 154 -14.76 13.27 5.24
N LEU A 155 -14.36 12.78 4.07
CA LEU A 155 -14.08 13.61 2.89
C LEU A 155 -15.34 14.29 2.35
N ALA A 156 -16.48 13.60 2.33
CA ALA A 156 -17.76 14.20 1.97
C ALA A 156 -18.11 15.33 2.94
N GLN A 157 -18.02 15.09 4.26
CA GLN A 157 -18.29 16.13 5.27
C GLN A 157 -17.36 17.34 5.11
N ALA A 158 -16.08 17.13 4.81
CA ALA A 158 -15.13 18.20 4.55
C ALA A 158 -15.40 18.97 3.24
N ALA A 159 -16.03 18.33 2.26
CA ALA A 159 -16.36 18.91 0.96
C ALA A 159 -17.70 19.68 0.96
N THR A 160 -18.61 19.41 1.90
CA THR A 160 -19.89 20.11 2.05
C THR A 160 -19.78 21.65 2.00
N PRO A 161 -18.86 22.32 2.73
CA PRO A 161 -18.73 23.78 2.66
C PRO A 161 -18.18 24.31 1.33
N LEU A 162 -17.68 23.46 0.42
CA LEU A 162 -17.02 23.86 -0.83
C LEU A 162 -17.96 23.90 -2.05
N GLY A 163 -19.26 24.11 -1.82
CA GLY A 163 -20.36 23.94 -2.79
C GLY A 163 -20.10 24.35 -4.26
N PRO A 164 -19.47 25.51 -4.56
CA PRO A 164 -19.15 25.88 -5.95
C PRO A 164 -18.12 24.96 -6.62
N LEU A 165 -17.06 24.56 -5.90
CA LEU A 165 -16.00 23.69 -6.43
C LEU A 165 -16.51 22.26 -6.62
N THR A 166 -17.34 21.78 -5.70
CA THR A 166 -17.95 20.44 -5.79
C THR A 166 -18.96 20.35 -6.95
N GLY A 167 -19.60 21.45 -7.34
CA GLY A 167 -20.55 21.50 -8.46
C GLY A 167 -19.91 21.22 -9.83
N ALA A 168 -18.73 21.78 -10.10
CA ALA A 168 -18.04 21.54 -11.38
C ALA A 168 -17.60 20.08 -11.53
N LEU A 169 -17.11 19.49 -10.43
CA LEU A 169 -16.70 18.10 -10.39
C LEU A 169 -17.91 17.16 -10.53
N ASP A 170 -18.99 17.44 -9.80
CA ASP A 170 -20.24 16.69 -9.88
C ASP A 170 -20.77 16.63 -11.32
N ALA A 171 -20.84 17.78 -12.00
CA ALA A 171 -21.27 17.86 -13.39
C ALA A 171 -20.41 17.03 -14.35
N ARG A 172 -19.12 16.82 -14.02
CA ARG A 172 -18.20 16.01 -14.82
C ARG A 172 -18.31 14.50 -14.53
N LEU A 173 -18.46 14.12 -13.26
CA LEU A 173 -18.47 12.72 -12.84
C LEU A 173 -19.83 12.05 -13.00
N ARG A 174 -20.91 12.76 -12.73
CA ARG A 174 -22.27 12.23 -12.73
C ARG A 174 -22.68 11.55 -14.05
N PRO A 175 -22.34 12.07 -15.25
CA PRO A 175 -22.65 11.40 -16.51
C PRO A 175 -22.00 10.01 -16.66
N LEU A 176 -20.91 9.73 -15.96
CA LEU A 176 -20.18 8.44 -16.04
C LEU A 176 -20.96 7.27 -15.42
N GLN A 177 -22.02 7.56 -14.64
CA GLN A 177 -22.94 6.57 -14.04
C GLN A 177 -24.40 7.03 -14.08
N CYS A 178 -24.82 7.67 -15.16
CA CYS A 178 -26.18 8.23 -15.27
C CYS A 178 -27.31 7.18 -15.26
N THR A 179 -27.00 5.90 -15.40
CA THR A 179 -27.94 4.79 -15.34
C THR A 179 -28.11 4.20 -13.94
N ASP A 180 -27.23 4.53 -12.99
CA ASP A 180 -27.32 4.05 -11.61
C ASP A 180 -28.08 5.06 -10.76
N GLU A 181 -29.34 4.74 -10.43
CA GLU A 181 -30.22 5.62 -9.66
C GLU A 181 -29.64 5.98 -8.29
N GLU A 182 -28.93 5.06 -7.64
CA GLU A 182 -28.36 5.28 -6.32
C GLU A 182 -27.20 6.27 -6.36
N VAL A 183 -26.31 6.15 -7.36
CA VAL A 183 -25.23 7.12 -7.60
C VAL A 183 -25.81 8.48 -7.99
N MET A 184 -26.90 8.50 -8.76
CA MET A 184 -27.57 9.75 -9.13
C MET A 184 -28.21 10.48 -7.94
N ARG A 185 -28.47 9.79 -6.82
CA ARG A 185 -28.93 10.41 -5.57
C ARG A 185 -27.81 10.96 -4.69
N TYR A 186 -26.54 10.76 -5.05
CA TYR A 186 -25.43 11.30 -4.27
C TYR A 186 -25.48 12.82 -4.23
N THR A 187 -25.22 13.38 -3.06
CA THR A 187 -24.94 14.80 -2.89
C THR A 187 -23.64 15.16 -3.62
N ARG A 188 -23.45 16.45 -3.93
CA ARG A 188 -22.19 16.93 -4.56
C ARG A 188 -20.96 16.62 -3.71
N ALA A 189 -21.11 16.61 -2.38
CA ALA A 189 -20.03 16.34 -1.46
C ALA A 189 -19.64 14.85 -1.47
N GLU A 190 -20.62 13.95 -1.49
CA GLU A 190 -20.40 12.50 -1.65
C GLU A 190 -19.77 12.17 -3.00
N MET A 191 -20.26 12.81 -4.08
CA MET A 191 -19.65 12.71 -5.40
C MET A 191 -18.20 13.19 -5.38
N THR A 192 -17.90 14.27 -4.66
CA THR A 192 -16.54 14.79 -4.51
C THR A 192 -15.61 13.83 -3.78
N SER A 193 -16.12 13.12 -2.76
CA SER A 193 -15.33 12.14 -2.02
C SER A 193 -14.76 11.02 -2.91
N THR A 194 -15.41 10.71 -4.04
CA THR A 194 -14.96 9.70 -5.00
C THR A 194 -13.59 10.01 -5.61
N LEU A 195 -13.15 11.29 -5.61
CA LEU A 195 -11.81 11.68 -6.04
C LEU A 195 -10.72 10.89 -5.31
N PHE A 196 -10.93 10.57 -4.04
CA PHE A 196 -9.95 9.78 -3.29
C PHE A 196 -9.71 8.42 -3.92
N GLY A 197 -10.77 7.75 -4.35
CA GLY A 197 -10.71 6.47 -5.08
C GLY A 197 -10.19 6.63 -6.51
N LEU A 198 -10.58 7.69 -7.21
CA LEU A 198 -10.07 8.00 -8.55
C LEU A 198 -8.55 8.23 -8.56
N LEU A 199 -7.99 8.71 -7.44
CA LEU A 199 -6.57 8.93 -7.23
C LEU A 199 -5.80 7.69 -6.73
N MET A 200 -6.42 6.51 -6.63
CA MET A 200 -5.71 5.26 -6.27
C MET A 200 -4.46 4.96 -7.11
N PRO A 201 -4.42 5.19 -8.45
CA PRO A 201 -3.18 5.07 -9.20
C PRO A 201 -2.03 5.94 -8.65
N LEU A 202 -2.36 7.17 -8.20
CA LEU A 202 -1.39 8.07 -7.58
C LEU A 202 -0.97 7.55 -6.21
N TRP A 203 -1.92 7.19 -5.34
CA TRP A 203 -1.61 6.64 -4.02
C TRP A 203 -0.70 5.41 -4.11
N ALA A 204 -0.98 4.51 -5.06
CA ALA A 204 -0.15 3.36 -5.36
C ALA A 204 1.26 3.78 -5.77
N ALA A 205 1.39 4.73 -6.71
CA ALA A 205 2.67 5.21 -7.21
C ALA A 205 3.52 5.91 -6.14
N LEU A 206 2.89 6.59 -5.17
CA LEU A 206 3.60 7.26 -4.06
C LEU A 206 4.38 6.29 -3.15
N THR A 207 4.10 4.98 -3.19
CA THR A 207 4.87 3.92 -2.51
C THR A 207 6.37 3.95 -2.87
N VAL A 208 6.73 4.54 -4.01
CA VAL A 208 8.13 4.81 -4.41
C VAL A 208 8.92 5.54 -3.31
N PHE A 209 8.31 6.49 -2.61
CA PHE A 209 9.00 7.30 -1.60
C PHE A 209 9.40 6.51 -0.35
N PRO A 210 8.48 5.82 0.36
CA PRO A 210 8.88 5.01 1.50
C PRO A 210 9.80 3.84 1.12
N LEU A 211 9.69 3.27 -0.09
CA LEU A 211 10.66 2.28 -0.57
C LEU A 211 12.07 2.87 -0.70
N PHE A 212 12.19 4.06 -1.30
CA PHE A 212 13.46 4.79 -1.37
C PHE A 212 14.01 5.09 0.03
N ALA A 213 13.19 5.65 0.91
CA ALA A 213 13.58 6.01 2.27
C ALA A 213 14.02 4.77 3.08
N GLY A 214 13.24 3.68 3.03
CA GLY A 214 13.57 2.41 3.67
C GLY A 214 14.90 1.85 3.18
N ALA A 215 15.14 1.85 1.87
CA ALA A 215 16.42 1.40 1.30
C ALA A 215 17.60 2.25 1.77
N ARG A 216 17.43 3.57 1.86
CA ARG A 216 18.46 4.49 2.40
C ARG A 216 18.77 4.19 3.86
N LEU A 217 17.75 3.94 4.67
CA LEU A 217 17.90 3.60 6.09
C LEU A 217 18.57 2.25 6.30
N LEU A 218 18.41 1.32 5.36
CA LEU A 218 19.10 0.03 5.32
C LEU A 218 20.53 0.10 4.75
N GLY A 219 21.03 1.30 4.45
CA GLY A 219 22.42 1.54 4.07
C GLY A 219 22.71 1.52 2.57
N ALA A 220 21.70 1.39 1.70
CA ALA A 220 21.89 1.56 0.26
C ALA A 220 22.29 3.01 -0.06
N ASP A 221 23.21 3.21 -1.01
CA ASP A 221 23.52 4.55 -1.53
C ASP A 221 22.31 5.16 -2.25
N GLN A 222 22.35 6.48 -2.49
CA GLN A 222 21.24 7.21 -3.11
C GLN A 222 20.84 6.65 -4.49
N ALA A 223 21.81 6.30 -5.32
CA ALA A 223 21.53 5.79 -6.66
C ALA A 223 20.93 4.37 -6.60
N SER A 224 21.47 3.51 -5.74
CA SER A 224 20.92 2.16 -5.54
C SER A 224 19.51 2.17 -4.97
N ALA A 225 19.23 3.04 -3.99
CA ALA A 225 17.89 3.19 -3.41
C ALA A 225 16.89 3.71 -4.45
N ALA A 226 17.26 4.69 -5.26
CA ALA A 226 16.39 5.22 -6.32
C ALA A 226 16.07 4.16 -7.37
N ARG A 227 17.08 3.40 -7.80
CA ARG A 227 16.91 2.29 -8.75
C ARG A 227 16.03 1.18 -8.20
N LEU A 228 16.10 0.89 -6.89
CA LEU A 228 15.20 -0.07 -6.26
C LEU A 228 13.75 0.42 -6.34
N ALA A 229 13.51 1.69 -5.98
CA ALA A 229 12.17 2.27 -6.00
C ALA A 229 11.58 2.36 -7.42
N GLN A 230 12.41 2.52 -8.47
CA GLN A 230 12.01 2.46 -9.87
C GLN A 230 11.49 1.08 -10.34
N TRP A 231 11.64 0.02 -9.55
CA TRP A 231 10.98 -1.26 -9.89
C TRP A 231 9.52 -1.32 -9.43
N TRP A 232 9.09 -0.43 -8.54
CA TRP A 232 7.73 -0.46 -7.99
C TRP A 232 6.63 -0.35 -9.06
N PRO A 233 6.70 0.57 -10.04
CA PRO A 233 5.70 0.65 -11.12
C PRO A 233 5.54 -0.60 -11.98
N LEU A 234 6.50 -1.53 -11.92
CA LEU A 234 6.50 -2.78 -12.67
C LEU A 234 5.99 -3.97 -11.85
N VAL A 235 5.58 -3.76 -10.60
CA VAL A 235 4.99 -4.78 -9.74
C VAL A 235 3.59 -5.12 -10.26
N PRO A 236 3.33 -6.35 -10.74
CA PRO A 236 2.06 -6.70 -11.38
C PRO A 236 0.83 -6.44 -10.52
N ALA A 237 0.90 -6.69 -9.21
CA ALA A 237 -0.23 -6.45 -8.31
C ALA A 237 -0.72 -4.99 -8.36
N GLY A 238 0.20 -4.02 -8.37
CA GLY A 238 -0.17 -2.60 -8.42
C GLY A 238 -0.97 -2.25 -9.69
N LEU A 239 -0.63 -2.88 -10.81
CA LEU A 239 -1.31 -2.68 -12.09
C LEU A 239 -2.65 -3.43 -12.15
N PHE A 240 -2.70 -4.68 -11.68
CA PHE A 240 -3.91 -5.50 -11.73
C PHE A 240 -5.02 -4.99 -10.80
N PHE A 241 -4.66 -4.53 -9.61
CA PHE A 241 -5.63 -4.17 -8.59
C PHE A 241 -6.01 -2.68 -8.60
N THR A 242 -5.59 -1.88 -9.58
CA THR A 242 -6.00 -0.46 -9.68
C THR A 242 -7.47 -0.34 -10.14
N PRO A 243 -8.35 0.48 -9.51
CA PRO A 243 -8.15 1.38 -8.36
C PRO A 243 -8.78 0.85 -7.07
N SER A 244 -8.43 -0.37 -6.66
CA SER A 244 -8.87 -0.88 -5.35
C SER A 244 -8.04 -0.26 -4.22
N TRP A 245 -8.62 -0.27 -3.02
CA TRP A 245 -7.93 0.11 -1.79
C TRP A 245 -6.66 -0.70 -1.51
N ASN A 246 -6.57 -1.93 -2.04
CA ASN A 246 -5.39 -2.77 -1.90
C ASN A 246 -4.12 -2.10 -2.47
N THR A 247 -4.27 -1.15 -3.39
CA THR A 247 -3.15 -0.41 -3.97
C THR A 247 -2.63 0.73 -3.08
N LEU A 248 -3.41 1.18 -2.07
CA LEU A 248 -2.99 2.15 -1.06
C LEU A 248 -2.15 1.49 0.04
N TYR A 249 -2.42 0.24 0.40
CA TYR A 249 -1.76 -0.41 1.54
C TYR A 249 -0.24 -0.52 1.43
N PRO A 250 0.36 -0.77 0.25
CA PRO A 250 1.81 -0.73 0.11
C PRO A 250 2.43 0.59 0.57
N LEU A 251 1.82 1.73 0.27
CA LEU A 251 2.28 3.05 0.74
C LEU A 251 2.29 3.10 2.28
N LEU A 252 1.20 2.68 2.92
CA LEU A 252 1.06 2.71 4.38
C LEU A 252 2.01 1.72 5.07
N VAL A 253 2.07 0.47 4.60
CA VAL A 253 2.91 -0.60 5.18
C VAL A 253 4.39 -0.30 5.00
N THR A 254 4.82 0.09 3.80
CA THR A 254 6.23 0.44 3.57
C THR A 254 6.60 1.74 4.27
N GLY A 255 5.67 2.70 4.37
CA GLY A 255 5.83 3.92 5.16
C GLY A 255 6.05 3.62 6.64
N SER A 256 5.18 2.82 7.23
CA SER A 256 5.35 2.35 8.61
C SER A 256 6.67 1.61 8.80
N PHE A 257 7.03 0.70 7.88
CA PHE A 257 8.30 -0.02 7.94
C PHE A 257 9.50 0.93 7.90
N ALA A 258 9.51 1.91 6.98
CA ALA A 258 10.59 2.89 6.90
C ALA A 258 10.71 3.72 8.18
N VAL A 259 9.58 4.14 8.78
CA VAL A 259 9.56 4.87 10.05
C VAL A 259 10.00 3.98 11.22
N LEU A 260 9.66 2.68 11.22
CA LEU A 260 10.13 1.71 12.20
C LEU A 260 11.66 1.58 12.12
N VAL A 261 12.21 1.35 10.93
CA VAL A 261 13.66 1.28 10.71
C VAL A 261 14.34 2.58 11.17
N LEU A 262 13.73 3.74 10.90
CA LEU A 262 14.22 5.02 11.41
C LEU A 262 14.26 5.07 12.95
N GLY A 263 13.20 4.58 13.61
CA GLY A 263 13.13 4.47 15.07
C GLY A 263 14.18 3.52 15.66
N LEU A 264 14.39 2.36 15.03
CA LEU A 264 15.38 1.37 15.45
C LEU A 264 16.82 1.86 15.26
N THR A 265 17.10 2.53 14.14
CA THR A 265 18.44 3.06 13.81
C THR A 265 18.79 4.27 14.66
N ARG A 266 17.83 5.18 14.92
CA ARG A 266 18.03 6.35 15.79
C ARG A 266 17.80 6.09 17.28
N ARG A 267 17.32 4.89 17.64
CA ARG A 267 16.86 4.54 19.00
C ARG A 267 15.86 5.54 19.59
N GLN A 268 14.95 6.06 18.76
CA GLN A 268 13.94 7.05 19.16
C GLN A 268 12.53 6.45 19.13
N MET A 269 11.95 6.24 20.31
CA MET A 269 10.64 5.58 20.46
C MET A 269 9.47 6.35 19.85
N ARG A 270 9.58 7.67 19.70
CA ARG A 270 8.56 8.47 18.97
C ARG A 270 8.35 8.02 17.53
N TYR A 271 9.41 7.56 16.85
CA TYR A 271 9.27 7.01 15.50
C TYR A 271 8.68 5.60 15.54
N VAL A 272 9.02 4.80 16.55
CA VAL A 272 8.40 3.47 16.75
C VAL A 272 6.89 3.61 17.00
N LEU A 273 6.49 4.57 17.83
CA LEU A 273 5.10 4.96 18.06
C LEU A 273 4.41 5.41 16.76
N LEU A 274 5.07 6.28 15.97
CA LEU A 274 4.53 6.74 14.68
C LEU A 274 4.39 5.59 13.67
N ALA A 275 5.33 4.65 13.63
CA ALA A 275 5.21 3.45 12.80
C ALA A 275 4.01 2.60 13.21
N GLY A 276 3.81 2.43 14.52
CA GLY A 276 2.61 1.80 15.08
C GLY A 276 1.33 2.52 14.65
N LEU A 277 1.29 3.85 14.76
CA LEU A 277 0.14 4.67 14.35
C LEU A 277 -0.20 4.51 12.86
N LEU A 278 0.81 4.49 11.98
CA LEU A 278 0.60 4.24 10.55
C LEU A 278 0.03 2.83 10.29
N MET A 279 0.47 1.82 11.05
CA MET A 279 -0.16 0.50 10.99
C MET A 279 -1.53 0.44 11.65
N SER A 280 -1.82 1.28 12.65
CA SER A 280 -3.16 1.44 13.21
C SER A 280 -4.13 1.85 12.11
N VAL A 281 -3.77 2.88 11.34
CA VAL A 281 -4.55 3.32 10.18
C VAL A 281 -4.65 2.19 9.16
N ALA A 282 -3.55 1.54 8.78
CA ALA A 282 -3.58 0.49 7.77
C ALA A 282 -4.47 -0.70 8.17
N THR A 283 -4.35 -1.19 9.41
CA THR A 283 -5.15 -2.33 9.91
C THR A 283 -6.61 -1.95 10.12
N PHE A 284 -6.89 -0.71 10.50
CA PHE A 284 -8.25 -0.19 10.61
C PHE A 284 -8.92 0.03 9.25
N LEU A 285 -8.13 0.26 8.19
CA LEU A 285 -8.64 0.25 6.82
C LEU A 285 -8.94 -1.17 6.33
N ASN A 286 -8.13 -2.16 6.67
CA ASN A 286 -8.32 -3.54 6.21
C ASN A 286 -7.47 -4.57 6.98
N PHE A 287 -8.03 -5.74 7.27
CA PHE A 287 -7.30 -6.81 7.96
C PHE A 287 -6.25 -7.54 7.11
N SER A 288 -6.29 -7.42 5.78
CA SER A 288 -5.29 -8.05 4.89
C SER A 288 -3.85 -7.60 5.14
N VAL A 289 -3.64 -6.47 5.83
CA VAL A 289 -2.31 -5.99 6.20
C VAL A 289 -1.80 -6.52 7.55
N VAL A 290 -2.60 -7.28 8.31
CA VAL A 290 -2.20 -7.88 9.60
C VAL A 290 -0.91 -8.72 9.49
N PRO A 291 -0.69 -9.54 8.45
CA PRO A 291 0.58 -10.26 8.28
C PRO A 291 1.82 -9.35 8.24
N ALA A 292 1.68 -8.08 7.85
CA ALA A 292 2.79 -7.13 7.88
C ALA A 292 3.26 -6.82 9.32
N LEU A 293 2.37 -6.90 10.32
CA LEU A 293 2.74 -6.74 11.74
C LEU A 293 3.74 -7.83 12.16
N MET A 294 3.49 -9.07 11.76
CA MET A 294 4.39 -10.19 12.01
C MET A 294 5.76 -9.97 11.36
N LEU A 295 5.78 -9.52 10.09
CA LEU A 295 7.03 -9.20 9.39
C LEU A 295 7.83 -8.09 10.10
N MET A 296 7.16 -7.04 10.58
CA MET A 296 7.80 -5.96 11.35
C MET A 296 8.33 -6.45 12.70
N GLY A 297 7.59 -7.32 13.38
CA GLY A 297 8.02 -7.97 14.62
C GLY A 297 9.27 -8.82 14.43
N TRP A 298 9.25 -9.72 13.44
CA TRP A 298 10.41 -10.53 13.09
C TRP A 298 11.61 -9.71 12.64
N TYR A 299 11.38 -8.66 11.84
CA TYR A 299 12.44 -7.73 11.48
C TYR A 299 13.05 -7.07 12.71
N THR A 300 12.25 -6.62 13.68
CA THR A 300 12.73 -6.00 14.92
C THR A 300 13.58 -6.96 15.75
N LEU A 301 13.11 -8.22 15.91
CA LEU A 301 13.87 -9.27 16.59
C LEU A 301 15.20 -9.57 15.87
N GLY A 302 15.14 -9.71 14.55
CA GLY A 302 16.33 -9.92 13.71
C GLY A 302 17.30 -8.74 13.77
N TYR A 303 16.81 -7.51 13.74
CA TYR A 303 17.61 -6.30 13.86
C TYR A 303 18.36 -6.26 15.19
N TRP A 304 17.70 -6.59 16.30
CA TRP A 304 18.37 -6.69 17.60
C TRP A 304 19.43 -7.79 17.60
N PHE A 305 19.07 -8.99 17.16
CA PHE A 305 19.93 -10.18 17.22
C PHE A 305 21.14 -10.10 16.28
N PHE A 306 21.01 -9.53 15.10
CA PHE A 306 22.09 -9.52 14.12
C PHE A 306 22.88 -8.21 14.09
N ILE A 307 22.26 -7.08 14.44
CA ILE A 307 22.84 -5.74 14.27
C ILE A 307 23.05 -5.07 15.64
N ALA A 308 21.98 -4.77 16.37
CA ALA A 308 22.07 -3.85 17.50
C ALA A 308 22.91 -4.40 18.66
N ARG A 309 22.80 -5.70 18.99
CA ARG A 309 23.56 -6.30 20.11
C ARG A 309 25.06 -6.39 19.88
N ARG A 310 25.54 -6.18 18.65
CA ARG A 310 26.98 -6.18 18.32
C ARG A 310 27.61 -4.78 18.40
N GLY A 311 26.80 -3.72 18.47
CA GLY A 311 27.29 -2.35 18.64
C GLY A 311 27.59 -2.02 20.09
N ALA A 312 28.46 -1.04 20.34
CA ALA A 312 28.72 -0.49 21.68
C ALA A 312 28.04 0.89 21.85
N PRO A 313 27.22 1.12 22.89
CA PRO A 313 26.70 0.15 23.85
C PRO A 313 25.60 -0.73 23.25
N ALA A 314 25.68 -2.03 23.53
CA ALA A 314 24.71 -3.03 23.08
C ALA A 314 23.41 -2.88 23.89
N PRO A 315 22.25 -2.66 23.25
CA PRO A 315 21.01 -2.56 23.97
C PRO A 315 20.59 -3.95 24.49
N PRO A 316 20.09 -4.07 25.73
CA PRO A 316 19.58 -5.33 26.26
C PRO A 316 18.34 -5.79 25.48
N PHE A 317 17.97 -7.06 25.60
CA PHE A 317 16.75 -7.58 24.96
C PHE A 317 15.47 -6.83 25.39
N ALA A 318 15.44 -6.30 26.62
CA ALA A 318 14.35 -5.45 27.12
C ALA A 318 14.08 -4.21 26.22
N TRP A 319 15.08 -3.72 25.49
CA TRP A 319 14.87 -2.66 24.49
C TRP A 319 13.93 -3.12 23.36
N THR A 320 14.02 -4.37 22.92
CA THR A 320 13.12 -4.91 21.90
C THR A 320 11.69 -5.03 22.42
N VAL A 321 11.51 -5.40 23.70
CA VAL A 321 10.20 -5.38 24.36
C VAL A 321 9.65 -3.95 24.40
N GLN A 322 10.48 -2.97 24.77
CA GLN A 322 10.09 -1.56 24.77
C GLN A 322 9.68 -1.07 23.37
N VAL A 323 10.40 -1.46 22.32
CA VAL A 323 10.00 -1.19 20.92
C VAL A 323 8.61 -1.77 20.65
N GLY A 324 8.37 -3.03 21.02
CA GLY A 324 7.06 -3.67 20.89
C GLY A 324 5.94 -2.92 21.61
N VAL A 325 6.19 -2.44 22.84
CA VAL A 325 5.22 -1.67 23.62
C VAL A 325 4.88 -0.33 22.95
N TRP A 326 5.89 0.45 22.53
CA TRP A 326 5.64 1.73 21.85
C TRP A 326 4.96 1.54 20.49
N PHE A 327 5.37 0.54 19.73
CA PHE A 327 4.72 0.20 18.47
C PHE A 327 3.27 -0.22 18.71
N GLY A 328 3.01 -1.08 19.70
CA GLY A 328 1.68 -1.54 20.09
C GLY A 328 0.78 -0.40 20.57
N ALA A 329 1.33 0.56 21.33
CA ALA A 329 0.61 1.76 21.74
C ALA A 329 0.16 2.59 20.53
N GLY A 330 1.05 2.78 19.55
CA GLY A 330 0.69 3.44 18.29
C GLY A 330 -0.34 2.65 17.49
N LEU A 331 -0.15 1.34 17.36
CA LEU A 331 -1.04 0.41 16.65
C LEU A 331 -2.45 0.43 17.23
N SER A 332 -2.60 0.66 18.53
CA SER A 332 -3.90 0.65 19.21
C SER A 332 -4.70 1.94 19.01
N ALA A 333 -4.13 3.02 18.47
CA ALA A 333 -4.75 4.34 18.48
C ALA A 333 -6.12 4.42 17.78
N CYS A 334 -6.22 4.03 16.50
CA CYS A 334 -7.49 4.03 15.76
C CYS A 334 -8.49 3.03 16.36
N TRP A 335 -7.99 1.88 16.81
CA TRP A 335 -8.80 0.81 17.41
C TRP A 335 -9.42 1.20 18.74
N VAL A 336 -8.68 1.88 19.62
CA VAL A 336 -9.19 2.41 20.89
C VAL A 336 -10.19 3.53 20.62
N ALA A 337 -9.91 4.44 19.68
CA ALA A 337 -10.86 5.48 19.30
C ALA A 337 -12.18 4.90 18.78
N PHE A 338 -12.10 3.89 17.91
CA PHE A 338 -13.27 3.16 17.42
C PHE A 338 -14.02 2.47 18.57
N TRP A 339 -13.32 1.77 19.46
CA TRP A 339 -13.95 1.09 20.58
C TRP A 339 -14.69 2.05 21.52
N LEU A 340 -14.05 3.16 21.88
CA LEU A 340 -14.67 4.18 22.74
C LEU A 340 -15.92 4.81 22.11
N PHE A 341 -15.96 4.92 20.78
CA PHE A 341 -17.08 5.54 20.07
C PHE A 341 -18.23 4.55 19.78
N SER A 342 -17.89 3.33 19.35
CA SER A 342 -18.86 2.32 18.91
C SER A 342 -19.33 1.38 20.02
N GLY A 343 -18.55 1.24 21.10
CA GLY A 343 -18.73 0.17 22.10
C GLY A 343 -18.16 -1.18 21.67
N HIS A 344 -17.73 -1.36 20.42
CA HIS A 344 -17.20 -2.63 19.90
C HIS A 344 -15.70 -2.75 20.07
N THR A 345 -15.26 -3.89 20.61
CA THR A 345 -13.84 -4.18 20.71
C THR A 345 -13.26 -4.57 19.35
N PRO A 346 -11.94 -4.40 19.12
CA PRO A 346 -11.29 -4.93 17.91
C PRO A 346 -11.50 -6.43 17.71
N TRP A 347 -11.65 -7.18 18.81
CA TRP A 347 -11.93 -8.61 18.78
C TRP A 347 -13.32 -8.93 18.22
N ALA A 348 -14.34 -8.14 18.57
CA ALA A 348 -15.70 -8.32 18.02
C ALA A 348 -15.73 -8.14 16.49
N ILE A 349 -15.04 -7.11 15.98
CA ILE A 349 -14.91 -6.88 14.53
C ILE A 349 -14.15 -8.03 13.86
N LEU A 350 -13.06 -8.49 14.48
CA LEU A 350 -12.27 -9.59 13.94
C LEU A 350 -13.07 -10.90 13.91
N GLN A 351 -13.88 -11.15 14.94
CA GLN A 351 -14.77 -12.32 15.00
C GLN A 351 -15.81 -12.28 13.88
N ALA A 352 -16.52 -11.16 13.70
CA ALA A 352 -17.48 -11.00 12.60
C ALA A 352 -16.81 -11.22 11.23
N ALA A 353 -15.61 -10.67 11.01
CA ALA A 353 -14.86 -10.89 9.78
C ALA A 353 -14.45 -12.36 9.59
N PHE A 354 -14.05 -13.07 10.66
CA PHE A 354 -13.64 -14.47 10.59
C PHE A 354 -14.82 -15.42 10.39
N ASP A 355 -15.97 -15.16 10.99
CA ASP A 355 -17.17 -16.00 10.81
C ASP A 355 -17.56 -16.03 9.32
N GLN A 356 -17.45 -14.87 8.65
CA GLN A 356 -17.61 -14.79 7.21
C GLN A 356 -16.44 -15.42 6.43
N HIS A 357 -15.19 -15.13 6.80
CA HIS A 357 -14.03 -15.58 6.03
C HIS A 357 -13.75 -17.09 6.12
N LEU A 358 -13.92 -17.68 7.30
CA LEU A 358 -13.68 -19.10 7.57
C LEU A 358 -14.79 -20.00 7.04
N SER A 359 -15.96 -19.43 6.72
CA SER A 359 -17.02 -20.15 6.00
C SER A 359 -16.60 -20.55 4.57
N ILE A 360 -15.54 -19.95 4.03
CA ILE A 360 -15.03 -20.28 2.70
C ILE A 360 -14.21 -21.57 2.80
N GLU A 361 -14.82 -22.69 2.42
CA GLU A 361 -14.12 -23.97 2.32
C GLU A 361 -12.99 -23.88 1.28
N ARG A 362 -11.75 -23.96 1.77
CA ARG A 362 -10.53 -23.92 0.96
C ARG A 362 -9.68 -25.14 1.31
N ASP A 363 -9.32 -25.93 0.31
CA ASP A 363 -8.39 -27.04 0.51
C ASP A 363 -7.04 -26.50 1.02
N TYR A 364 -6.70 -26.86 2.26
CA TYR A 364 -5.51 -26.34 2.94
C TYR A 364 -4.23 -26.61 2.14
N TRP A 365 -4.09 -27.81 1.56
CA TRP A 365 -2.87 -28.22 0.86
C TRP A 365 -2.71 -27.48 -0.47
N VAL A 366 -3.80 -27.32 -1.22
CA VAL A 366 -3.80 -26.53 -2.45
C VAL A 366 -3.39 -25.09 -2.14
N TRP A 367 -4.00 -24.48 -1.13
CA TRP A 367 -3.73 -23.10 -0.77
C TRP A 367 -2.34 -22.89 -0.15
N LEU A 368 -1.77 -23.87 0.56
CA LEU A 368 -0.40 -23.79 1.07
C LEU A 368 0.62 -23.59 -0.05
N VAL A 369 0.38 -24.17 -1.22
CA VAL A 369 1.23 -24.01 -2.41
C VAL A 369 0.84 -22.79 -3.24
N LEU A 370 -0.47 -22.54 -3.40
CA LEU A 370 -0.97 -21.46 -4.23
C LEU A 370 -0.65 -20.07 -3.65
N HIS A 371 -0.70 -19.88 -2.32
CA HIS A 371 -0.41 -18.58 -1.70
C HIS A 371 1.02 -18.08 -2.00
N PRO A 372 2.10 -18.86 -1.79
CA PRO A 372 3.45 -18.45 -2.19
C PRO A 372 3.58 -18.19 -3.69
N TYR A 373 2.90 -18.98 -4.52
CA TYR A 373 2.88 -18.79 -5.97
C TYR A 373 2.23 -17.46 -6.35
N ASP A 374 1.02 -17.17 -5.87
CA ASP A 374 0.29 -15.93 -6.10
C ASP A 374 1.10 -14.74 -5.59
N MET A 375 1.69 -14.86 -4.40
CA MET A 375 2.56 -13.81 -3.84
C MET A 375 3.74 -13.52 -4.77
N ALA A 376 4.42 -14.56 -5.29
CA ALA A 376 5.55 -14.40 -6.20
C ALA A 376 5.12 -13.83 -7.57
N LEU A 377 3.98 -14.28 -8.10
CA LEU A 377 3.39 -13.79 -9.34
C LEU A 377 3.05 -12.29 -9.22
N PHE A 378 2.33 -11.91 -8.17
CA PHE A 378 1.86 -10.55 -7.95
C PHE A 378 2.96 -9.58 -7.52
N ALA A 379 3.93 -10.02 -6.71
CA ALA A 379 5.12 -9.22 -6.41
C ALA A 379 6.06 -9.07 -7.62
N GLY A 380 5.93 -9.97 -8.60
CA GLY A 380 6.80 -10.07 -9.76
C GLY A 380 8.02 -10.95 -9.48
N TRP A 381 8.08 -12.12 -10.12
CA TRP A 381 9.17 -13.10 -10.03
C TRP A 381 10.57 -12.51 -10.25
N GLY A 382 10.69 -11.47 -11.08
CA GLY A 382 11.94 -10.75 -11.31
C GLY A 382 12.45 -10.03 -10.05
N VAL A 383 11.56 -9.44 -9.25
CA VAL A 383 11.90 -8.78 -7.98
C VAL A 383 12.32 -9.83 -6.94
N VAL A 384 11.56 -10.93 -6.85
CA VAL A 384 11.83 -12.06 -5.95
C VAL A 384 13.18 -12.73 -6.27
N GLY A 385 13.44 -13.00 -7.56
CA GLY A 385 14.66 -13.65 -8.01
C GLY A 385 15.91 -12.76 -7.98
N ALA A 386 15.78 -11.45 -8.24
CA ALA A 386 16.91 -10.53 -8.21
C ALA A 386 17.44 -10.28 -6.79
N GLY A 387 16.55 -10.20 -5.79
CA GLY A 387 16.89 -9.97 -4.37
C GLY A 387 17.85 -11.02 -3.78
N ARG A 388 17.75 -12.27 -4.23
CA ARG A 388 18.62 -13.38 -3.79
C ARG A 388 20.07 -13.28 -4.26
N SER A 389 20.34 -12.64 -5.41
CA SER A 389 21.61 -12.88 -6.11
C SER A 389 22.82 -12.06 -5.63
N ARG A 390 22.63 -10.87 -5.03
CA ARG A 390 23.73 -9.99 -4.57
C ARG A 390 23.36 -9.03 -3.42
N GLY A 391 22.07 -8.70 -3.24
CA GLY A 391 21.63 -7.60 -2.39
C GLY A 391 21.60 -7.92 -0.90
N LEU A 392 20.95 -9.01 -0.49
CA LEU A 392 20.74 -9.31 0.93
C LEU A 392 22.04 -9.68 1.64
N ALA A 393 22.83 -10.61 1.09
CA ALA A 393 24.11 -10.98 1.69
C ALA A 393 25.13 -9.83 1.68
N GLY A 394 25.21 -9.07 0.58
CA GLY A 394 26.12 -7.93 0.45
C GLY A 394 25.74 -6.74 1.34
N ALA A 395 24.46 -6.36 1.39
CA ALA A 395 23.98 -5.27 2.24
C ALA A 395 24.12 -5.63 3.72
N TRP A 396 23.81 -6.87 4.11
CA TRP A 396 24.01 -7.34 5.48
C TRP A 396 25.48 -7.37 5.89
N GLN A 397 26.37 -7.85 5.02
CA GLN A 397 27.81 -7.84 5.29
C GLN A 397 28.35 -6.40 5.36
N THR A 398 27.85 -5.48 4.55
CA THR A 398 28.27 -4.07 4.57
C THR A 398 27.77 -3.35 5.81
N ALA A 399 26.52 -3.60 6.22
CA ALA A 399 25.96 -3.08 7.47
C ALA A 399 26.69 -3.62 8.70
N ALA A 400 27.03 -4.92 8.71
CA ALA A 400 27.82 -5.54 9.77
C ALA A 400 29.25 -4.96 9.86
N ARG A 401 29.84 -4.57 8.73
CA ARG A 401 31.20 -4.01 8.67
C ARG A 401 31.28 -2.53 9.03
N ARG A 402 30.23 -1.74 8.77
CA ARG A 402 30.26 -0.29 9.03
C ARG A 402 30.15 0.08 10.51
N GLY A 403 29.79 -0.87 11.38
CA GLY A 403 29.48 -0.59 12.78
C GLY A 403 28.37 0.46 12.91
N PRO A 404 27.90 0.77 14.13
CA PRO A 404 27.26 2.04 14.36
C PRO A 404 28.28 3.11 13.99
N ALA A 405 27.95 4.00 13.05
CA ALA A 405 28.77 5.20 12.84
C ALA A 405 29.00 5.80 14.23
N PRO A 406 30.26 5.95 14.70
CA PRO A 406 30.54 6.50 16.01
C PRO A 406 29.74 7.79 16.10
N GLY A 407 28.82 7.82 17.06
CA GLY A 407 27.74 8.80 17.11
C GLY A 407 28.31 10.13 16.67
N GLY A 408 27.83 10.63 15.53
CA GLY A 408 28.20 11.94 15.06
C GLY A 408 27.78 12.87 16.18
N GLY A 409 28.73 13.15 17.07
CA GLY A 409 28.60 14.16 18.09
C GLY A 409 28.08 15.33 17.32
N ALA A 410 26.92 15.84 17.75
CA ALA A 410 26.39 17.08 17.23
C ALA A 410 27.59 18.00 17.17
N ARG A 411 28.08 18.30 15.95
CA ARG A 411 28.99 19.40 15.76
C ARG A 411 28.11 20.55 16.17
N ALA A 412 28.25 20.97 17.43
CA ALA A 412 27.85 22.27 17.86
C ALA A 412 28.35 23.18 16.74
N CYS A 413 27.42 23.90 16.13
CA CYS A 413 27.78 25.05 15.33
C CYS A 413 28.53 25.97 16.28
N ALA A 414 29.85 25.79 16.39
CA ALA A 414 30.74 26.78 16.93
C ALA A 414 30.47 28.00 16.05
N GLY A 415 29.90 29.02 16.66
CA GLY A 415 29.63 30.28 16.00
C GLY A 415 30.93 30.81 15.39
N PRO A 416 30.85 31.63 14.34
CA PRO A 416 32.01 32.35 13.87
C PRO A 416 32.57 33.16 15.04
N ASP A 417 33.84 32.94 15.38
CA ASP A 417 34.62 33.84 16.22
C ASP A 417 34.49 35.24 15.61
N LEU A 418 33.71 36.10 16.27
CA LEU A 418 33.71 37.53 16.01
C LEU A 418 35.06 38.06 16.51
N ALA A 419 35.98 38.24 15.58
CA ALA A 419 37.20 38.99 15.81
C ALA A 419 36.84 40.42 16.25
N HIS A 420 37.25 40.76 17.47
CA HIS A 420 37.37 42.14 17.95
C HIS A 420 38.40 42.88 17.08
N PRO A 421 38.07 44.07 16.53
CA PRO A 421 39.07 45.02 16.09
C PRO A 421 39.33 46.02 17.24
N ASP A 422 40.48 45.90 17.90
CA ASP A 422 41.07 46.97 18.67
C ASP A 422 42.23 47.60 17.89
N ALA A 423 42.25 48.94 17.91
CA ALA A 423 43.38 49.85 17.71
C ALA A 423 44.03 49.95 16.32
N GLU A 424 43.67 51.00 15.56
CA GLU A 424 44.40 52.28 15.48
C GLU A 424 43.49 53.42 15.01
#